data_AF-A0A077X0A4-F1
#
_entry.id   AF-A0A077X0A4-F1
#
_cell.length_a   1.000
_cell.length_b   1.000
_cell.length_c   1.000
_cell.angle_alpha   90.00
_cell.angle_beta   90.00
_cell.angle_gamma   90.00
#
_symmetry.space_group_name_H-M   'P 1'
#
loop_
_entity.id
_entity.type
_entity.pdbx_description
1 polymer ?
#
loop_
_entity_poly.entity_id
_entity_poly.type
_entity_poly.pdbx_seq_one_letter_code
_entity_poly.pdbx_strand_id
1 'polypeptide(L)'
;MTNLVAIGLLTFLSAAAGVLAAGDEDMFELQPEIHHAFRPAESMPPVWFSQLFTLIALSPWIVLMVGWLGLGVTPVKVLGQLTSGSSSMRPLSIIAFLASLGSIEYLFYLYWTRLNIFETLSYLVILLAITFVTGQRALSQIQAHRKSSS
;
A
#
# COMPACT_ATOMS: atom_id res chain seq x y z
N MET A 1 48.02 13.27 59.15
CA MET A 1 48.77 14.01 58.11
C MET A 1 48.75 13.33 56.74
N THR A 2 48.12 12.16 56.58
CA THR A 2 48.07 11.37 55.33
C THR A 2 46.97 11.82 54.36
N ASN A 3 45.83 12.31 54.84
CA ASN A 3 44.70 12.70 53.98
C ASN A 3 44.92 13.99 53.19
N LEU A 4 45.70 14.95 53.69
CA LEU A 4 45.95 16.22 53.01
C LEU A 4 46.87 16.06 51.78
N VAL A 5 47.83 15.15 51.86
CA VAL A 5 48.74 14.82 50.74
C VAL A 5 47.99 14.08 49.64
N ALA A 6 47.08 13.16 49.99
CA ALA A 6 46.26 12.43 49.04
C ALA A 6 45.29 13.34 48.27
N ILE A 7 44.65 14.30 48.95
CA ILE A 7 43.75 15.28 48.32
C ILE A 7 44.54 16.23 47.40
N GLY A 8 45.73 16.68 47.81
CA GLY A 8 46.61 17.50 46.99
C GLY A 8 47.12 16.80 45.74
N LEU A 9 47.41 15.49 45.81
CA LEU A 9 47.85 14.70 44.66
C LEU A 9 46.70 14.46 43.66
N LEU A 10 45.48 14.24 44.17
CA LEU A 10 44.27 14.07 43.35
C LEU A 10 43.88 15.36 42.62
N THR A 11 43.98 16.52 43.27
CA THR A 11 43.72 17.81 42.62
C THR A 11 44.81 18.17 41.60
N PHE A 12 46.06 17.84 41.87
CA PHE A 12 47.17 18.07 40.93
C PHE A 12 47.08 17.17 39.68
N LEU A 13 46.71 15.88 39.85
CA LEU A 13 46.48 14.97 38.73
C LEU A 13 45.30 15.42 37.86
N SER A 14 44.22 15.88 38.48
CA SER A 14 43.03 16.37 37.75
C SER A 14 43.31 17.67 37.00
N ALA A 15 44.16 18.55 37.53
CA ALA A 15 44.57 19.78 36.84
C ALA A 15 45.53 19.47 35.67
N ALA A 16 46.46 18.53 35.83
CA ALA A 16 47.36 18.10 34.77
C ALA A 16 46.63 17.44 33.58
N ALA A 17 45.54 16.71 33.83
CA ALA A 17 44.71 16.12 32.79
C ALA A 17 44.02 17.17 31.89
N GLY A 18 43.66 18.33 32.46
CA GLY A 18 43.08 19.44 31.70
C GLY A 18 44.09 20.20 30.84
N VAL A 19 45.36 20.27 31.28
CA VAL A 19 46.45 20.92 30.53
C VAL A 19 46.91 20.08 29.34
N LEU A 20 46.87 18.75 29.44
CA LEU A 20 47.18 17.84 28.32
C LEU A 20 46.08 17.80 27.24
N ALA A 21 44.87 18.27 27.57
CA ALA A 21 43.74 18.39 26.65
C ALA A 21 43.61 19.80 26.03
N ALA A 22 44.44 20.75 26.45
CA ALA A 22 44.49 22.08 25.86
C ALA A 22 45.27 22.00 24.54
N GLY A 23 44.53 22.17 23.44
CA GLY A 23 44.91 22.01 22.03
C GLY A 23 46.36 22.31 21.67
N ASP A 24 46.96 21.33 21.00
CA ASP A 24 48.18 21.46 20.21
C ASP A 24 48.01 22.61 19.20
N GLU A 25 49.08 23.40 19.03
CA GLU A 25 49.17 24.51 18.10
C GLU A 25 48.70 24.05 16.70
N ASP A 26 48.02 24.88 15.89
CA ASP A 26 47.49 24.51 14.56
C ASP A 26 48.59 24.03 13.58
N MET A 27 49.00 22.77 13.73
CA MET A 27 49.87 22.03 12.84
C MET A 27 49.01 21.57 11.67
N PHE A 28 49.37 21.98 10.45
CA PHE A 28 48.70 21.54 9.22
C PHE A 28 49.07 20.07 8.91
N GLU A 29 48.59 19.16 9.74
CA GLU A 29 48.70 17.71 9.56
C GLU A 29 47.42 17.12 8.96
N LEU A 30 47.57 16.00 8.25
CA LEU A 30 46.45 15.34 7.61
C LEU A 30 45.56 14.69 8.70
N GLN A 31 44.34 15.18 8.85
CA GLN A 31 43.41 14.67 9.85
C GLN A 31 42.92 13.26 9.45
N PRO A 32 42.72 12.33 10.41
CA PRO A 32 42.21 11.01 10.10
C PRO A 32 40.86 11.08 9.38
N GLU A 33 40.66 10.15 8.44
CA GLU A 33 39.43 10.05 7.67
C GLU A 33 38.23 9.72 8.59
N ILE A 34 37.15 10.50 8.46
CA ILE A 34 35.92 10.31 9.25
C ILE A 34 35.04 9.28 8.55
N HIS A 35 34.84 8.13 9.19
CA HIS A 35 33.88 7.13 8.73
C HIS A 35 32.48 7.40 9.29
N HIS A 36 31.50 7.58 8.41
CA HIS A 36 30.10 7.69 8.82
C HIS A 36 29.56 6.30 9.23
N ALA A 37 29.09 6.16 10.47
CA ALA A 37 28.46 4.95 10.96
C ALA A 37 26.97 4.93 10.58
N PHE A 38 26.61 4.07 9.62
CA PHE A 38 25.22 3.87 9.24
C PHE A 38 24.43 3.15 10.33
N ARG A 39 23.14 3.48 10.43
CA ARG A 39 22.21 2.75 11.30
C ARG A 39 22.09 1.30 10.82
N PRO A 40 22.15 0.30 11.72
CA PRO A 40 21.90 -1.08 11.33
C PRO A 40 20.49 -1.23 10.76
N ALA A 41 20.33 -2.15 9.80
CA ALA A 41 19.03 -2.48 9.24
C ALA A 41 18.10 -3.01 10.34
N GLU A 42 16.83 -2.62 10.30
CA GLU A 42 15.81 -3.11 11.22
C GLU A 42 15.58 -4.61 11.02
N SER A 43 15.42 -5.34 12.11
CA SER A 43 15.16 -6.78 12.06
C SER A 43 13.73 -7.04 11.59
N MET A 44 13.60 -7.79 10.48
CA MET A 44 12.29 -8.17 9.96
C MET A 44 11.83 -9.51 10.57
N PRO A 45 10.54 -9.68 10.87
CA PRO A 45 10.00 -10.95 11.34
C PRO A 45 10.15 -12.05 10.27
N PRO A 46 10.12 -13.33 10.67
CA PRO A 46 10.27 -14.44 9.73
C PRO A 46 9.12 -14.50 8.71
N VAL A 47 9.45 -14.79 7.46
CA VAL A 47 8.52 -14.75 6.31
C VAL A 47 7.27 -15.61 6.50
N TRP A 48 7.41 -16.79 7.14
CA TRP A 48 6.28 -17.71 7.37
C TRP A 48 5.18 -17.09 8.23
N PHE A 49 5.55 -16.22 9.17
CA PHE A 49 4.61 -15.54 10.06
C PHE A 49 3.75 -14.55 9.25
N SER A 50 4.39 -13.73 8.42
CA SER A 50 3.68 -12.80 7.52
C SER A 50 2.74 -13.52 6.54
N GLN A 51 3.16 -14.68 6.03
CA GLN A 51 2.34 -15.51 5.14
C GLN A 51 1.08 -16.03 5.84
N LEU A 52 1.21 -16.53 7.08
CA LEU A 52 0.08 -17.03 7.86
C LEU A 52 -0.98 -15.94 8.07
N PHE A 53 -0.57 -14.74 8.48
CA PHE A 53 -1.50 -13.63 8.68
C PHE A 53 -2.13 -13.13 7.38
N THR A 54 -1.40 -13.18 6.27
CA THR A 54 -1.95 -12.86 4.94
C THR A 54 -3.07 -13.85 4.55
N LEU A 55 -2.88 -15.15 4.80
CA LEU A 55 -3.90 -16.16 4.57
C LEU A 55 -5.13 -15.97 5.48
N ILE A 56 -4.90 -15.64 6.75
CA ILE A 56 -5.98 -15.33 7.69
C ILE A 56 -6.77 -14.11 7.22
N ALA A 57 -6.10 -13.05 6.75
CA ALA A 57 -6.75 -11.86 6.22
C ALA A 57 -7.56 -12.14 4.93
N LEU A 58 -7.14 -13.12 4.12
CA LEU A 58 -7.88 -13.59 2.93
C LEU A 58 -9.04 -14.54 3.27
N SER A 59 -9.06 -15.15 4.46
CA SER A 59 -10.07 -16.15 4.84
C SER A 59 -11.53 -15.70 4.73
N PRO A 60 -11.93 -14.45 5.06
CA PRO A 60 -13.32 -14.03 4.96
C PRO A 60 -13.84 -14.03 3.52
N TRP A 61 -12.97 -13.75 2.55
CA TRP A 61 -13.32 -13.79 1.12
C TRP A 61 -13.64 -15.21 0.66
N ILE A 62 -12.89 -16.20 1.16
CA ILE A 62 -13.13 -17.62 0.87
C ILE A 62 -14.47 -18.05 1.47
N VAL A 63 -14.73 -17.68 2.73
CA VAL A 63 -16.00 -17.97 3.41
C VAL A 63 -17.18 -17.36 2.65
N LEU A 64 -17.05 -16.12 2.17
CA LEU A 64 -18.07 -15.47 1.35
C LEU A 64 -18.36 -16.25 0.07
N MET A 65 -17.32 -16.70 -0.65
CA MET A 65 -17.49 -17.50 -1.87
C MET A 65 -18.20 -18.82 -1.60
N VAL A 66 -17.79 -19.56 -0.56
CA VAL A 66 -18.45 -20.82 -0.19
C VAL A 66 -19.90 -20.58 0.22
N GLY A 67 -20.17 -19.49 0.94
CA GLY A 67 -21.52 -19.09 1.33
C GLY A 67 -22.45 -18.87 0.13
N TRP A 68 -22.00 -18.16 -0.91
CA TRP A 68 -22.80 -17.97 -2.13
C TRP A 68 -23.07 -19.27 -2.90
N LEU A 69 -22.09 -20.17 -2.96
CA LEU A 69 -22.28 -21.50 -3.55
C LEU A 69 -23.31 -22.32 -2.78
N GLY A 70 -23.30 -22.26 -1.45
CA GLY A 70 -24.30 -22.90 -0.59
C GLY A 70 -25.73 -22.36 -0.80
N LEU A 71 -25.86 -21.08 -1.15
CA LEU A 71 -27.14 -20.44 -1.50
C LEU A 71 -27.60 -20.70 -2.94
N GLY A 72 -26.82 -21.44 -3.74
CA GLY A 72 -27.12 -21.69 -5.16
C GLY A 72 -26.93 -20.45 -6.06
N VAL A 73 -26.20 -19.43 -5.57
CA VAL A 73 -25.82 -18.24 -6.33
C VAL A 73 -24.51 -18.54 -7.05
N THR A 74 -24.60 -19.32 -8.13
CA THR A 74 -23.43 -19.65 -8.95
C THR A 74 -23.09 -18.50 -9.90
N PRO A 75 -21.81 -18.19 -10.14
CA PRO A 75 -21.40 -17.13 -11.08
C PRO A 75 -22.02 -17.29 -12.48
N VAL A 76 -22.14 -18.54 -12.95
CA VAL A 76 -22.78 -18.88 -14.23
C VAL A 76 -24.26 -18.49 -14.26
N LYS A 77 -24.98 -18.68 -13.14
CA LYS A 77 -26.41 -18.34 -13.04
C LYS A 77 -26.61 -16.83 -13.02
N VAL A 78 -25.78 -16.11 -12.26
CA VAL A 78 -25.79 -14.64 -12.20
C VAL A 78 -25.47 -14.05 -13.56
N LEU A 79 -24.42 -14.54 -14.23
CA LEU A 79 -24.02 -14.09 -15.55
C LEU A 79 -25.07 -14.44 -16.62
N GLY A 80 -25.68 -15.63 -16.50
CA GLY A 80 -26.80 -16.05 -17.34
C GLY A 80 -28.00 -15.11 -17.19
N GLN A 81 -28.41 -14.77 -15.96
CA GLN A 81 -29.52 -13.84 -15.72
C GLN A 81 -29.25 -12.40 -16.20
N LEU A 82 -28.00 -11.95 -16.14
CA LEU A 82 -27.61 -10.63 -16.62
C LEU A 82 -27.57 -10.57 -18.16
N THR A 83 -27.32 -11.70 -18.83
CA THR A 83 -27.18 -11.78 -20.29
C THR A 83 -28.41 -12.35 -21.01
N SER A 84 -29.32 -13.04 -20.33
CA SER A 84 -30.51 -13.71 -20.90
C SER A 84 -31.66 -12.76 -21.29
N GLY A 85 -31.36 -11.49 -21.57
CA GLY A 85 -32.35 -10.48 -21.93
C GLY A 85 -32.74 -10.51 -23.41
N SER A 86 -34.05 -10.54 -23.69
CA SER A 86 -34.66 -10.58 -25.04
C SER A 86 -34.28 -9.45 -26.01
N SER A 87 -33.51 -8.45 -25.60
CA SER A 87 -33.08 -7.34 -26.47
C SER A 87 -31.58 -7.39 -26.72
N SER A 88 -31.16 -7.51 -28.00
CA SER A 88 -29.76 -7.69 -28.41
C SER A 88 -28.78 -6.64 -27.85
N MET A 89 -29.26 -5.46 -27.46
CA MET A 89 -28.43 -4.36 -26.94
C MET A 89 -28.29 -4.33 -25.41
N ARG A 90 -28.97 -5.22 -24.68
CA ARG A 90 -28.92 -5.30 -23.22
C ARG A 90 -27.65 -5.93 -22.65
N PRO A 91 -27.27 -7.15 -23.05
CA PRO A 91 -26.04 -7.77 -22.53
C PRO A 91 -24.82 -6.91 -22.84
N LEU A 92 -24.81 -6.25 -24.01
CA LEU A 92 -23.69 -5.43 -24.45
C LEU A 92 -23.45 -4.22 -23.53
N SER A 93 -24.51 -3.54 -23.07
CA SER A 93 -24.35 -2.37 -22.19
C SER A 93 -23.86 -2.75 -20.79
N ILE A 94 -24.37 -3.88 -20.27
CA ILE A 94 -24.00 -4.40 -18.94
C ILE A 94 -22.55 -4.85 -18.95
N ILE A 95 -22.14 -5.59 -20.00
CA ILE A 95 -20.74 -6.00 -20.17
C ILE A 95 -19.84 -4.77 -20.33
N ALA A 96 -20.24 -3.77 -21.12
CA ALA A 96 -19.47 -2.55 -21.29
C ALA A 96 -19.32 -1.77 -19.96
N PHE A 97 -20.35 -1.74 -19.13
CA PHE A 97 -20.29 -1.12 -17.80
C PHE A 97 -19.42 -1.89 -16.82
N LEU A 98 -19.49 -3.23 -16.81
CA LEU A 98 -18.61 -4.05 -15.98
C LEU A 98 -17.15 -3.98 -16.44
N ALA A 99 -16.91 -3.93 -17.74
CA ALA A 99 -15.58 -3.76 -18.31
C ALA A 99 -14.99 -2.39 -17.97
N SER A 100 -15.79 -1.32 -18.00
CA SER A 100 -15.32 0.01 -17.61
C SER A 100 -15.01 0.09 -16.11
N LEU A 101 -15.82 -0.54 -15.26
CA LEU A 101 -15.56 -0.65 -13.82
C LEU A 101 -14.28 -1.47 -13.54
N GLY A 102 -14.10 -2.61 -14.22
CA GLY A 102 -12.88 -3.40 -14.14
C GLY A 102 -11.64 -2.66 -14.67
N SER A 103 -11.80 -1.80 -15.66
CA SER A 103 -10.71 -0.95 -16.17
C SER A 103 -10.28 0.10 -15.13
N ILE A 104 -11.23 0.67 -14.37
CA ILE A 104 -10.91 1.60 -13.27
C ILE A 104 -10.14 0.88 -12.15
N GLU A 105 -10.60 -0.31 -11.76
CA GLU A 105 -9.90 -1.12 -10.74
C GLU A 105 -8.48 -1.49 -11.21
N TYR A 106 -8.32 -1.88 -12.47
CA TYR A 106 -7.02 -2.15 -13.07
C TYR A 106 -6.13 -0.90 -13.12
N LEU A 107 -6.70 0.27 -13.39
CA LEU A 107 -5.95 1.53 -13.32
C LEU A 107 -5.42 1.78 -11.90
N PHE A 108 -6.19 1.48 -10.84
CA PHE A 108 -5.70 1.59 -9.47
C PHE A 108 -4.60 0.58 -9.14
N TYR A 109 -4.67 -0.64 -9.68
CA TYR A 109 -3.56 -1.59 -9.60
C TYR A 109 -2.29 -1.06 -10.30
N LEU A 110 -2.43 -0.43 -11.46
CA LEU A 110 -1.30 0.18 -12.16
C LEU A 110 -0.74 1.40 -11.40
N TYR A 111 -1.60 2.18 -10.73
CA TYR A 111 -1.20 3.25 -9.82
C TYR A 111 -0.38 2.71 -8.64
N TRP A 112 -0.81 1.62 -8.03
CA TRP A 112 -0.06 0.97 -6.94
C TRP A 112 1.34 0.52 -7.38
N THR A 113 1.46 0.02 -8.61
CA THR A 113 2.71 -0.60 -9.07
C THR A 113 3.66 0.36 -9.76
N ARG A 114 3.17 1.26 -10.63
CA ARG A 114 4.04 2.03 -11.54
C ARG A 114 3.64 3.48 -11.86
N LEU A 115 2.35 3.87 -11.83
CA LEU A 115 1.95 5.21 -12.31
C LEU A 115 2.11 6.32 -11.27
N ASN A 116 2.31 7.54 -11.75
CA ASN A 116 2.19 8.75 -10.95
C ASN A 116 0.72 9.18 -10.79
N ILE A 117 0.49 10.04 -9.79
CA ILE A 117 -0.86 10.54 -9.48
C ILE A 117 -1.46 11.37 -10.63
N PHE A 118 -0.66 12.19 -11.33
CA PHE A 118 -1.16 13.03 -12.43
C PHE A 118 -1.55 12.18 -13.67
N GLU A 119 -0.79 11.12 -13.95
CA GLU A 119 -1.10 10.17 -15.02
C GLU A 119 -2.38 9.39 -14.70
N THR A 120 -2.45 8.88 -13.47
CA THR A 120 -3.62 8.14 -12.96
C THR A 120 -4.87 9.01 -13.02
N LEU A 121 -4.80 10.27 -12.57
CA LEU A 121 -5.93 11.18 -12.60
C LEU A 121 -6.40 11.47 -14.02
N SER A 122 -5.46 11.64 -14.96
CA SER A 122 -5.77 11.89 -16.38
C SER A 122 -6.50 10.70 -17.01
N TYR A 123 -6.02 9.48 -16.79
CA TYR A 123 -6.69 8.26 -17.26
C TYR A 123 -8.02 8.02 -16.56
N LEU A 124 -8.09 8.31 -15.26
CA LEU A 124 -9.31 8.18 -14.46
C LEU A 124 -10.42 9.06 -15.01
N VAL A 125 -10.15 10.33 -15.37
CA VAL A 125 -11.16 11.23 -15.95
C VAL A 125 -11.77 10.66 -17.22
N ILE A 126 -10.94 10.10 -18.11
CA ILE A 126 -11.41 9.49 -19.36
C ILE A 126 -12.25 8.23 -19.06
N LEU A 127 -11.77 7.35 -18.19
CA LEU A 127 -12.48 6.14 -17.80
C LEU A 127 -13.80 6.46 -17.06
N LEU A 128 -13.84 7.50 -16.22
CA LEU A 128 -15.05 7.93 -15.53
C LEU A 128 -16.10 8.43 -16.51
N ALA A 129 -15.72 9.18 -17.54
CA ALA A 129 -16.67 9.60 -18.58
C ALA A 129 -17.29 8.38 -19.31
N ILE A 130 -16.47 7.40 -19.68
CA ILE A 130 -16.94 6.14 -20.30
C ILE A 130 -17.85 5.37 -19.34
N THR A 131 -17.44 5.24 -18.07
CA THR A 131 -18.18 4.53 -17.02
C THR A 131 -19.53 5.19 -16.74
N PHE A 132 -19.59 6.53 -16.75
CA PHE A 132 -20.82 7.28 -16.57
C PHE A 132 -21.82 7.01 -17.70
N VAL A 133 -21.38 7.08 -18.96
CA VAL A 133 -22.26 6.83 -20.12
C VAL A 133 -22.72 5.37 -20.17
N THR A 134 -21.80 4.42 -19.98
CA THR A 134 -22.11 2.99 -19.99
C THR A 134 -23.00 2.59 -18.81
N GLY A 135 -22.74 3.15 -17.62
CA GLY A 135 -23.54 2.93 -16.42
C GLY A 135 -24.96 3.44 -16.55
N GLN A 136 -25.15 4.67 -17.03
CA GLN A 136 -26.49 5.21 -17.24
C GLN A 136 -27.33 4.33 -18.18
N ARG A 137 -26.72 3.83 -19.27
CA ARG A 137 -27.38 2.92 -20.20
C ARG A 137 -27.69 1.56 -19.57
N ALA A 138 -26.74 0.96 -18.88
CA ALA A 138 -26.91 -0.35 -18.23
C ALA A 138 -28.01 -0.32 -17.16
N LEU A 139 -27.99 0.67 -16.27
CA LEU A 139 -28.98 0.81 -15.19
C LEU A 139 -30.38 1.12 -15.75
N SER A 140 -30.48 1.96 -16.78
CA SER A 140 -31.77 2.27 -17.43
C SER A 140 -32.42 1.03 -18.04
N GLN A 141 -31.63 0.15 -18.66
CA GLN A 141 -32.13 -1.10 -19.23
C GLN A 141 -32.58 -2.10 -18.16
N ILE A 142 -31.88 -2.17 -17.02
CA ILE A 142 -32.31 -2.98 -15.87
C ILE A 142 -33.64 -2.46 -15.32
N GLN A 143 -33.79 -1.14 -15.20
CA GLN A 143 -35.05 -0.53 -14.75
C GLN A 143 -36.20 -0.82 -15.72
N ALA A 144 -35.98 -0.67 -17.03
CA ALA A 144 -36.99 -0.96 -18.05
C ALA A 144 -37.46 -2.42 -17.99
N HIS A 145 -36.54 -3.37 -17.80
CA HIS A 145 -36.87 -4.79 -17.65
C HIS A 145 -37.72 -5.08 -16.41
N ARG A 146 -37.42 -4.42 -15.28
CA ARG A 146 -38.22 -4.58 -14.06
C ARG A 146 -39.64 -4.05 -14.25
N LYS A 147 -39.79 -2.91 -14.93
CA LYS A 147 -41.10 -2.31 -15.23
C LYS A 147 -41.92 -3.16 -16.20
N SER A 148 -41.31 -3.83 -17.18
CA SER A 148 -42.02 -4.71 -18.09
C SER A 148 -42.43 -6.06 -17.48
N SER A 149 -41.83 -6.42 -16.34
CA SER A 149 -42.07 -7.68 -15.63
C SER A 149 -43.06 -7.53 -14.45
N SER A 150 -43.47 -6.29 -14.14
CA SER A 150 -44.48 -5.96 -13.12
C SER A 150 -45.79 -5.59 -13.80
#